data_AF-A0A0H3DL38-F1
#
_entry.id   AF-A0A0H3DL38-F1
#
_cell.length_a   1.000
_cell.length_b   1.000
_cell.length_c   1.000
_cell.angle_alpha   90.00
_cell.angle_beta   90.00
_cell.angle_gamma   90.00
#
_symmetry.space_group_name_H-M   'P 1'
#
loop_
_entity.id
_entity.type
_entity.pdbx_description
1 polymer ?
#
loop_
_entity_poly.entity_id
_entity_poly.type
_entity_poly.pdbx_seq_one_letter_code
_entity_poly.pdbx_strand_id
1 'polypeptide(L)'
;MVTTAPRRMRIPGRKRFGGIFTGDTATFVFLFGFGFLFTAFFHVDGWRPALYGSSIVDFPAVLGLLTLCCAVGWRGLLRRGFAWVEPAELTWLDFAPVDRGRVVTLRLLGAWTGVVAVTGYLAALLLAVGGAGLEQWRAAVAIVVATGVAAFASARRTSLRLDALGPLALAVLGLVIAALGLGPATVQFVAAGVLAAALPLAFGGEPVSRAGRAVLLAGWDGRVLRSVAVTFLDPMMLLPPSAPTGRLSLRRPTPLRLAWAGTLGRARYAGAALLVGLAVVVAHIAVPTVPGAVLIGIGAYVALTPFGGGLGELWRNPGRRRWLGSADRDLVLAHGLVLAGVGLLWAAVLVVVTLAGGTSFAATAWLAVPLSVLSILRTVTRTAVDYANPAFVDTPMGPMPANLARQLFRGLDLQLVGIVVLAAAV
;
A
#
# COMPACT_ATOMS: atom_id res chain seq x y z
N MET A 1 0.63 36.29 34.11
CA MET A 1 -0.21 35.08 33.99
C MET A 1 0.62 33.99 33.34
N VAL A 2 0.98 32.96 34.11
CA VAL A 2 1.75 31.81 33.60
C VAL A 2 0.78 30.91 32.86
N THR A 3 0.87 30.87 31.54
CA THR A 3 0.16 29.93 30.67
C THR A 3 0.73 28.53 30.90
N THR A 4 0.23 27.83 31.92
CA THR A 4 0.48 26.40 32.08
C THR A 4 -0.03 25.69 30.83
N ALA A 5 0.89 25.16 30.02
CA ALA A 5 0.55 24.36 28.84
C ALA A 5 -0.51 23.32 29.23
N PRO A 6 -1.56 23.10 28.42
CA PRO A 6 -2.64 22.20 28.77
C PRO A 6 -2.05 20.81 29.07
N ARG A 7 -2.15 20.42 30.35
CA ARG A 7 -1.73 19.11 30.85
C ARG A 7 -2.54 18.10 30.05
N ARG A 8 -1.89 17.30 29.19
CA ARG A 8 -2.55 16.29 28.36
C ARG A 8 -3.53 15.52 29.23
N MET A 9 -4.82 15.70 29.00
CA MET A 9 -5.86 15.02 29.75
C MET A 9 -5.68 13.52 29.49
N ARG A 10 -5.23 12.80 30.51
CA ARG A 10 -4.97 11.36 30.42
C ARG A 10 -6.33 10.68 30.42
N ILE A 11 -6.78 10.21 29.26
CA ILE A 11 -7.93 9.31 29.19
C ILE A 11 -7.51 7.99 29.87
N PRO A 12 -8.10 7.64 31.03
CA PRO A 12 -7.79 6.39 31.73
C PRO A 12 -8.06 5.18 30.81
N GLY A 13 -7.23 4.15 30.89
CA GLY A 13 -7.40 2.90 30.10
C GLY A 13 -6.74 2.87 28.70
N ARG A 14 -6.23 3.99 28.17
CA ARG A 14 -5.59 4.00 26.85
C ARG A 14 -4.09 3.61 26.93
N LYS A 15 -3.73 2.42 26.41
CA LYS A 15 -2.33 1.98 26.32
C LYS A 15 -1.51 2.95 25.45
N ARG A 16 -0.38 3.45 25.97
CA ARG A 16 0.58 4.25 25.19
C ARG A 16 1.30 3.33 24.19
N PHE A 17 1.61 3.87 23.00
CA PHE A 17 2.31 3.13 21.94
C PHE A 17 1.65 1.78 21.59
N GLY A 18 0.32 1.68 21.65
CA GLY A 18 -0.37 0.42 21.35
C GLY A 18 -0.08 -0.73 22.32
N GLY A 19 0.57 -0.49 23.46
CA GLY A 19 0.99 -1.54 24.39
C GLY A 19 2.35 -2.17 24.06
N ILE A 20 3.17 -1.55 23.19
CA ILE A 20 4.51 -2.06 22.85
C ILE A 20 5.45 -2.17 24.06
N PHE A 21 5.18 -1.44 25.14
CA PHE A 21 5.98 -1.47 26.37
C PHE A 21 5.20 -1.99 27.58
N THR A 22 4.09 -2.71 27.38
CA THR A 22 3.27 -3.24 28.49
C THR A 22 3.68 -4.65 28.91
N GLY A 23 4.64 -5.29 28.22
CA GLY A 23 5.04 -6.68 28.48
C GLY A 23 4.09 -7.72 27.89
N ASP A 24 3.05 -7.29 27.17
CA ASP A 24 2.04 -8.14 26.57
C ASP A 24 2.47 -8.67 25.18
N THR A 25 1.59 -9.40 24.49
CA THR A 25 1.77 -9.90 23.12
C THR A 25 2.31 -8.84 22.14
N ALA A 26 1.86 -7.58 22.25
CA ALA A 26 2.35 -6.49 21.40
C ALA A 26 3.83 -6.15 21.63
N THR A 27 4.31 -6.27 22.87
CA THR A 27 5.73 -6.10 23.22
C THR A 27 6.55 -7.23 22.61
N PHE A 28 6.09 -8.47 22.71
CA PHE A 28 6.75 -9.63 22.09
C PHE A 28 6.80 -9.54 20.56
N VAL A 29 5.69 -9.21 19.90
CA VAL A 29 5.65 -9.05 18.43
C VAL A 29 6.60 -7.93 18.00
N PHE A 30 6.68 -6.83 18.75
CA PHE A 30 7.63 -5.76 18.46
C PHE A 30 9.08 -6.22 18.60
N LEU A 31 9.44 -6.87 19.72
CA LEU A 31 10.81 -7.36 19.95
C LEU A 31 11.23 -8.39 18.90
N PHE A 32 10.34 -9.35 18.58
CA PHE A 32 10.61 -10.38 17.58
C PHE A 32 10.74 -9.77 16.18
N GLY A 33 9.80 -8.90 15.79
CA GLY A 33 9.85 -8.22 14.50
C GLY A 33 11.08 -7.33 14.35
N PHE A 34 11.44 -6.59 15.41
CA PHE A 34 12.66 -5.77 15.43
C PHE A 34 13.92 -6.64 15.36
N GLY A 35 13.98 -7.72 16.15
CA GLY A 35 15.07 -8.69 16.10
C GLY A 35 15.26 -9.29 14.72
N PHE A 36 14.16 -9.73 14.07
CA PHE A 36 14.19 -10.26 12.71
C PHE A 36 14.73 -9.24 11.69
N LEU A 37 14.25 -8.00 11.73
CA LEU A 37 14.76 -6.94 10.87
C LEU A 37 16.25 -6.67 11.12
N PHE A 38 16.70 -6.70 12.37
CA PHE A 38 18.11 -6.50 12.71
C PHE A 38 18.98 -7.65 12.21
N THR A 39 18.52 -8.91 12.32
CA THR A 39 19.27 -10.09 11.86
C THR A 39 19.57 -10.08 10.36
N ALA A 40 18.76 -9.38 9.56
CA ALA A 40 19.02 -9.24 8.13
C ALA A 40 20.37 -8.58 7.83
N PHE A 41 20.81 -7.63 8.66
CA PHE A 41 22.12 -6.96 8.53
C PHE A 41 23.31 -7.81 9.00
N PHE A 42 23.07 -8.91 9.71
CA PHE A 42 24.13 -9.86 10.07
C PHE A 42 24.31 -10.97 9.04
N HIS A 43 23.30 -11.18 8.17
CA HIS A 43 23.28 -12.24 7.17
C HIS A 43 23.31 -11.69 5.74
N VAL A 44 23.94 -10.53 5.56
CA VAL A 44 24.02 -9.82 4.28
C VAL A 44 24.61 -10.72 3.19
N ASP A 45 25.63 -11.52 3.54
CA ASP A 45 26.24 -12.48 2.63
C ASP A 45 25.28 -13.59 2.17
N GLY A 46 24.30 -13.96 3.01
CA GLY A 46 23.25 -14.92 2.64
C GLY A 46 22.15 -14.29 1.78
N TRP A 47 21.84 -13.01 2.00
CA TRP A 47 20.85 -12.26 1.21
C TRP A 47 21.35 -11.90 -0.18
N ARG A 48 22.65 -11.68 -0.35
CA ARG A 48 23.26 -11.30 -1.63
C ARG A 48 22.99 -12.30 -2.76
N PRO A 49 23.27 -13.61 -2.61
CA PRO A 49 22.94 -14.57 -3.66
C PRO A 49 21.41 -14.71 -3.84
N ALA A 50 20.62 -14.50 -2.79
CA ALA A 50 19.16 -14.57 -2.89
C ALA A 50 18.55 -13.41 -3.69
N LEU A 51 19.14 -12.21 -3.66
CA LEU A 51 18.61 -11.00 -4.31
C LEU A 51 19.34 -10.63 -5.62
N TYR A 52 20.64 -10.86 -5.68
CA TYR A 52 21.50 -10.48 -6.82
C TYR A 52 22.19 -11.68 -7.47
N GLY A 53 22.11 -12.88 -6.88
CA GLY A 53 22.74 -14.06 -7.44
C GLY A 53 24.26 -13.88 -7.55
N SER A 54 24.83 -14.33 -8.67
CA SER A 54 26.24 -14.13 -9.02
C SER A 54 26.47 -12.90 -9.90
N SER A 55 25.44 -12.11 -10.22
CA SER A 55 25.59 -10.96 -11.12
C SER A 55 26.19 -9.75 -10.41
N ILE A 56 26.83 -8.86 -11.19
CA ILE A 56 27.22 -7.54 -10.71
C ILE A 56 25.94 -6.76 -10.39
N VAL A 57 25.93 -6.08 -9.23
CA VAL A 57 24.76 -5.33 -8.79
C VAL A 57 24.57 -4.06 -9.63
N ASP A 58 23.41 -3.95 -10.25
CA ASP A 58 22.97 -2.74 -10.95
C ASP A 58 22.48 -1.68 -9.95
N PHE A 59 23.42 -0.89 -9.42
CA PHE A 59 23.10 0.17 -8.46
C PHE A 59 22.14 1.24 -9.00
N PRO A 60 22.21 1.69 -10.27
CA PRO A 60 21.16 2.51 -10.86
C PRO A 60 19.77 1.89 -10.70
N ALA A 61 19.60 0.60 -11.00
CA ALA A 61 18.31 -0.07 -10.81
C ALA A 61 17.88 -0.13 -9.33
N VAL A 62 18.81 -0.40 -8.40
CA VAL A 62 18.54 -0.36 -6.94
C VAL A 62 18.11 1.03 -6.48
N LEU A 63 18.76 2.10 -6.95
CA LEU A 63 18.39 3.48 -6.64
C LEU A 63 17.04 3.85 -7.28
N GLY A 64 16.75 3.35 -8.47
CA GLY A 64 15.45 3.47 -9.13
C GLY A 64 14.33 2.80 -8.31
N LEU A 65 14.58 1.59 -7.82
CA LEU A 65 13.64 0.85 -6.95
C LEU A 65 13.41 1.60 -5.64
N LEU A 66 14.47 2.10 -5.01
CA LEU A 66 14.37 2.91 -3.80
C LEU A 66 13.52 4.18 -4.04
N THR A 67 13.73 4.85 -5.18
CA THR A 67 12.95 6.03 -5.58
C THR A 67 11.46 5.70 -5.70
N LEU A 68 11.13 4.53 -6.25
CA LEU A 68 9.76 4.00 -6.31
C LEU A 68 9.19 3.67 -4.94
N CYS A 69 9.95 3.04 -4.03
CA CYS A 69 9.53 2.82 -2.65
C CYS A 69 9.22 4.14 -1.94
N CYS A 70 10.06 5.17 -2.14
CA CYS A 70 9.84 6.52 -1.66
C CYS A 70 8.56 7.16 -2.24
N ALA A 71 8.28 6.94 -3.54
CA ALA A 71 7.04 7.37 -4.17
C ALA A 71 5.79 6.69 -3.57
N VAL A 72 5.86 5.39 -3.28
CA VAL A 72 4.78 4.66 -2.59
C VAL A 72 4.56 5.21 -1.17
N GLY A 73 5.64 5.43 -0.42
CA GLY A 73 5.59 6.05 0.91
C GLY A 73 4.95 7.44 0.88
N TRP A 74 5.36 8.29 -0.07
CA TRP A 74 4.76 9.60 -0.31
C TRP A 74 3.27 9.48 -0.64
N ARG A 75 2.89 8.62 -1.58
CA ARG A 75 1.48 8.38 -1.95
C ARG A 75 0.64 7.96 -0.74
N GLY A 76 1.21 7.15 0.15
CA GLY A 76 0.61 6.72 1.41
C GLY A 76 0.27 7.91 2.32
N LEU A 77 1.21 8.84 2.51
CA LEU A 77 1.00 10.05 3.33
C LEU A 77 -0.08 10.97 2.76
N LEU A 78 -0.20 11.07 1.44
CA LEU A 78 -1.23 11.90 0.78
C LEU A 78 -2.66 11.39 0.99
N ARG A 79 -2.84 10.15 1.46
CA ARG A 79 -4.16 9.65 1.90
C ARG A 79 -4.59 10.27 3.24
N ARG A 80 -3.68 11.00 3.90
CA ARG A 80 -3.94 11.79 5.12
C ARG A 80 -4.58 10.98 6.26
N GLY A 81 -4.21 9.71 6.37
CA GLY A 81 -4.71 8.81 7.41
C GLY A 81 -4.37 9.22 8.84
N PHE A 82 -3.55 10.27 9.02
CA PHE A 82 -3.22 10.90 10.30
C PHE A 82 -4.24 11.95 10.74
N ALA A 83 -5.07 12.48 9.82
CA ALA A 83 -6.09 13.48 10.09
C ALA A 83 -7.40 12.80 10.53
N TRP A 84 -7.53 12.55 11.82
CA TRP A 84 -8.73 11.97 12.43
C TRP A 84 -8.88 12.51 13.85
N VAL A 85 -10.09 12.50 14.41
CA VAL A 85 -10.33 12.72 15.84
C VAL A 85 -11.54 11.87 16.23
N GLU A 86 -11.47 11.22 17.38
CA GLU A 86 -12.60 10.43 17.91
C GLU A 86 -13.82 11.33 18.18
N PRO A 87 -15.07 10.93 17.85
CA PRO A 87 -16.24 11.80 17.99
C PRO A 87 -16.42 12.36 19.41
N ALA A 88 -16.22 11.52 20.44
CA ALA A 88 -16.27 11.93 21.84
C ALA A 88 -15.10 12.86 22.21
N GLU A 89 -13.89 12.63 21.69
CA GLU A 89 -12.75 13.53 21.89
C GLU A 89 -13.03 14.90 21.24
N LEU A 90 -13.65 14.90 20.06
CA LEU A 90 -13.96 16.11 19.30
C LEU A 90 -14.96 17.01 20.03
N THR A 91 -15.98 16.45 20.71
CA THR A 91 -16.91 17.24 21.52
C THR A 91 -16.18 17.97 22.64
N TRP A 92 -15.23 17.32 23.32
CA TRP A 92 -14.44 18.00 24.37
C TRP A 92 -13.45 19.02 23.78
N LEU A 93 -12.83 18.72 22.64
CA LEU A 93 -11.92 19.63 21.94
C LEU A 93 -12.64 20.86 21.33
N ASP A 94 -13.96 20.81 21.17
CA ASP A 94 -14.79 21.95 20.79
C ASP A 94 -14.95 22.97 21.93
N PHE A 95 -14.89 22.54 23.18
CA PHE A 95 -15.11 23.40 24.35
C PHE A 95 -13.87 23.60 25.24
N ALA A 96 -12.79 22.84 25.03
CA ALA A 96 -11.54 22.96 25.78
C ALA A 96 -10.49 23.81 25.02
N PRO A 97 -9.58 24.53 25.73
CA PRO A 97 -8.50 25.31 25.13
C PRO A 97 -7.35 24.40 24.65
N VAL A 98 -7.65 23.45 23.76
CA VAL A 98 -6.68 22.50 23.22
C VAL A 98 -6.39 22.83 21.76
N ASP A 99 -5.11 23.00 21.44
CA ASP A 99 -4.65 23.18 20.07
C ASP A 99 -4.78 21.86 19.28
N ARG A 100 -5.89 21.73 18.53
CA ARG A 100 -6.15 20.59 17.64
C ARG A 100 -5.11 20.47 16.53
N GLY A 101 -4.58 21.60 16.07
CA GLY A 101 -3.56 21.64 15.04
C GLY A 101 -2.29 20.92 15.49
N ARG A 102 -1.91 21.08 16.76
CA ARG A 102 -0.79 20.34 17.35
C ARG A 102 -1.00 18.83 17.36
N VAL A 103 -2.21 18.36 17.68
CA VAL A 103 -2.52 16.91 17.72
C VAL A 103 -2.40 16.28 16.32
N VAL A 104 -3.00 16.92 15.31
CA VAL A 104 -2.92 16.45 13.92
C VAL A 104 -1.48 16.49 13.42
N THR A 105 -0.73 17.55 13.75
CA THR A 105 0.68 17.71 13.35
C THR A 105 1.56 16.63 13.95
N LEU A 106 1.40 16.29 15.23
CA LEU A 106 2.17 15.21 15.87
C LEU A 106 1.89 13.84 15.23
N ARG A 107 0.66 13.59 14.77
CA ARG A 107 0.30 12.35 14.06
C ARG A 107 0.86 12.34 12.65
N LEU A 108 0.86 13.48 11.95
CA LEU A 108 1.55 13.63 10.68
C LEU A 108 3.05 13.32 10.85
N LEU A 109 3.70 13.90 11.86
CA LEU A 109 5.11 13.63 12.15
C LEU A 109 5.34 12.15 12.42
N GLY A 110 4.49 11.49 13.22
CA GLY A 110 4.61 10.05 13.46
C GLY A 110 4.41 9.19 12.21
N ALA A 111 3.48 9.56 11.31
CA ALA A 111 3.30 8.86 10.05
C ALA A 111 4.48 9.10 9.09
N TRP A 112 4.98 10.32 9.04
CA TRP A 112 6.12 10.73 8.23
C TRP A 112 7.41 10.04 8.69
N THR A 113 7.71 10.03 10.00
CA THR A 113 8.87 9.31 10.54
C THR A 113 8.78 7.82 10.24
N GLY A 114 7.60 7.22 10.34
CA GLY A 114 7.39 5.83 9.95
C GLY A 114 7.73 5.57 8.48
N VAL A 115 7.27 6.42 7.56
CA VAL A 115 7.59 6.30 6.13
C VAL A 115 9.10 6.46 5.89
N VAL A 116 9.74 7.49 6.44
CA VAL A 116 11.18 7.73 6.28
C VAL A 116 12.01 6.60 6.90
N ALA A 117 11.59 6.06 8.04
CA ALA A 117 12.28 4.94 8.68
C ALA A 117 12.18 3.66 7.83
N VAL A 118 11.01 3.36 7.26
CA VAL A 118 10.84 2.18 6.39
C VAL A 118 11.64 2.33 5.10
N THR A 119 11.59 3.48 4.43
CA THR A 119 12.35 3.68 3.19
C THR A 119 13.85 3.76 3.45
N GLY A 120 14.27 4.37 4.56
CA GLY A 120 15.67 4.39 5.00
C GLY A 120 16.19 3.00 5.34
N TYR A 121 15.39 2.17 6.01
CA TYR A 121 15.72 0.76 6.28
C TYR A 121 15.88 -0.02 4.97
N LEU A 122 14.93 0.11 4.04
CA LEU A 122 15.00 -0.56 2.74
C LEU A 122 16.23 -0.12 1.94
N ALA A 123 16.54 1.18 1.93
CA ALA A 123 17.75 1.71 1.33
C ALA A 123 18.99 1.06 1.95
N ALA A 124 19.09 1.08 3.28
CA ALA A 124 20.23 0.54 3.98
C ALA A 124 20.42 -0.95 3.71
N LEU A 125 19.35 -1.73 3.72
CA LEU A 125 19.40 -3.16 3.47
C LEU A 125 19.83 -3.47 2.03
N LEU A 126 19.19 -2.85 1.02
CA LEU A 126 19.53 -3.11 -0.38
C LEU A 126 20.97 -2.70 -0.70
N LEU A 127 21.43 -1.55 -0.20
CA LEU A 127 22.80 -1.09 -0.42
C LEU A 127 23.83 -1.95 0.32
N ALA A 128 23.55 -2.35 1.56
CA ALA A 128 24.43 -3.25 2.31
C ALA A 128 24.57 -4.61 1.60
N VAL A 129 23.45 -5.21 1.18
CA VAL A 129 23.44 -6.48 0.44
C VAL A 129 24.16 -6.38 -0.90
N GLY A 130 24.04 -5.23 -1.58
CA GLY A 130 24.75 -5.00 -2.83
C GLY A 130 26.26 -4.73 -2.67
N GLY A 131 26.75 -4.46 -1.45
CA GLY A 131 28.14 -4.03 -1.22
C GLY A 131 28.39 -2.62 -1.75
N ALA A 132 27.45 -1.70 -1.55
CA ALA A 132 27.48 -0.36 -2.12
C ALA A 132 28.63 0.52 -1.59
N GLY A 133 29.26 1.27 -2.49
CA GLY A 133 30.26 2.29 -2.15
C GLY A 133 29.65 3.59 -1.60
N LEU A 134 30.50 4.51 -1.15
CA LEU A 134 30.09 5.76 -0.49
C LEU A 134 29.17 6.64 -1.36
N GLU A 135 29.41 6.69 -2.67
CA GLU A 135 28.62 7.51 -3.59
C GLU A 135 27.18 7.01 -3.75
N GLN A 136 26.99 5.70 -3.75
CA GLN A 136 25.66 5.08 -3.75
C GLN A 136 24.91 5.40 -2.45
N TRP A 137 25.59 5.33 -1.30
CA TRP A 137 25.02 5.72 -0.01
C TRP A 137 24.59 7.18 0.01
N ARG A 138 25.43 8.09 -0.50
CA ARG A 138 25.09 9.52 -0.63
C ARG A 138 23.85 9.73 -1.51
N ALA A 139 23.79 9.06 -2.65
CA ALA A 139 22.64 9.13 -3.56
C ALA A 139 21.35 8.61 -2.91
N ALA A 140 21.42 7.46 -2.22
CA ALA A 140 20.27 6.88 -1.52
C ALA A 140 19.75 7.80 -0.40
N VAL A 141 20.66 8.34 0.43
CA VAL A 141 20.30 9.31 1.48
C VAL A 141 19.68 10.56 0.87
N ALA A 142 20.26 11.09 -0.21
CA ALA A 142 19.72 12.25 -0.90
C ALA A 142 18.27 12.02 -1.38
N ILE A 143 17.98 10.87 -2.01
CA ILE A 143 16.61 10.52 -2.45
C ILE A 143 15.65 10.44 -1.27
N VAL A 144 16.02 9.72 -0.21
CA VAL A 144 15.16 9.50 0.97
C VAL A 144 14.86 10.83 1.66
N VAL A 145 15.87 11.69 1.83
CA VAL A 145 15.72 13.01 2.45
C VAL A 145 14.88 13.93 1.56
N ALA A 146 15.22 14.07 0.28
CA ALA A 146 14.50 14.95 -0.65
C ALA A 146 13.03 14.54 -0.77
N THR A 147 12.75 13.25 -0.93
CA THR A 147 11.38 12.74 -0.99
C THR A 147 10.68 12.89 0.36
N GLY A 148 11.37 12.65 1.47
CA GLY A 148 10.83 12.86 2.82
C GLY A 148 10.36 14.31 3.02
N VAL A 149 11.15 15.29 2.57
CA VAL A 149 10.79 16.72 2.63
C VAL A 149 9.60 17.02 1.70
N ALA A 150 9.62 16.55 0.44
CA ALA A 150 8.53 16.76 -0.51
C ALA A 150 7.21 16.12 -0.03
N ALA A 151 7.28 14.92 0.53
CA ALA A 151 6.15 14.20 1.09
C ALA A 151 5.58 14.92 2.32
N PHE A 152 6.43 15.44 3.21
CA PHE A 152 5.99 16.24 4.35
C PHE A 152 5.35 17.56 3.91
N ALA A 153 6.00 18.29 3.00
CA ALA A 153 5.55 19.58 2.49
C ALA A 153 4.17 19.49 1.82
N SER A 154 3.92 18.41 1.08
CA SER A 154 2.62 18.16 0.44
C SER A 154 1.58 17.57 1.39
N ALA A 155 1.94 16.62 2.25
CA ALA A 155 0.99 15.97 3.16
C ALA A 155 0.42 16.94 4.22
N ARG A 156 1.18 17.95 4.64
CA ARG A 156 0.70 18.98 5.58
C ARG A 156 -0.35 19.93 4.99
N ARG A 157 -0.63 19.84 3.68
CA ARG A 157 -1.58 20.69 2.95
C ARG A 157 -2.83 19.94 2.52
N THR A 158 -3.96 20.63 2.36
CA THR A 158 -5.22 20.07 1.89
C THR A 158 -5.09 19.50 0.48
N SER A 159 -5.99 18.61 0.07
CA SER A 159 -5.84 17.90 -1.20
C SER A 159 -5.83 18.85 -2.38
N LEU A 160 -4.72 18.90 -3.11
CA LEU A 160 -4.65 19.54 -4.40
C LEU A 160 -5.25 18.58 -5.43
N ARG A 161 -5.90 19.12 -6.47
CA ARG A 161 -6.51 18.32 -7.55
C ARG A 161 -5.52 17.33 -8.21
N LEU A 162 -4.22 17.62 -8.10
CA LEU A 162 -3.12 16.89 -8.72
C LEU A 162 -2.19 16.20 -7.70
N ASP A 163 -2.66 15.92 -6.48
CA ASP A 163 -1.88 15.25 -5.43
C ASP A 163 -1.21 13.94 -5.90
N ALA A 164 -1.83 13.23 -6.85
CA ALA A 164 -1.29 11.97 -7.38
C ALA A 164 -0.09 12.16 -8.34
N LEU A 165 0.10 13.35 -8.92
CA LEU A 165 1.16 13.59 -9.91
C LEU A 165 2.56 13.55 -9.31
N GLY A 166 2.76 14.07 -8.09
CA GLY A 166 4.08 14.09 -7.45
C GLY A 166 4.68 12.69 -7.28
N PRO A 167 3.98 11.76 -6.60
CA PRO A 167 4.43 10.37 -6.49
C PRO A 167 4.58 9.67 -7.85
N LEU A 168 3.69 9.93 -8.81
CA LEU A 168 3.79 9.34 -10.15
C LEU A 168 5.02 9.83 -10.92
N ALA A 169 5.31 11.14 -10.87
CA ALA A 169 6.50 11.71 -11.49
C ALA A 169 7.77 11.15 -10.84
N LEU A 170 7.79 11.00 -9.51
CA LEU A 170 8.91 10.38 -8.81
C LEU A 170 9.08 8.90 -9.20
N ALA A 171 7.99 8.17 -9.37
CA ALA A 171 8.02 6.79 -9.85
C ALA A 171 8.55 6.65 -11.29
N VAL A 172 8.16 7.58 -12.18
CA VAL A 172 8.72 7.66 -13.54
C VAL A 172 10.20 8.01 -13.50
N LEU A 173 10.63 8.93 -12.64
CA LEU A 173 12.06 9.21 -12.41
C LEU A 173 12.82 7.96 -11.93
N GLY A 174 12.23 7.16 -11.04
CA GLY A 174 12.79 5.89 -10.61
C GLY A 174 12.99 4.90 -11.77
N LEU A 175 12.01 4.80 -12.68
CA LEU A 175 12.14 4.01 -13.91
C LEU A 175 13.25 4.56 -14.82
N VAL A 176 13.32 5.89 -15.02
CA VAL A 176 14.35 6.53 -15.85
C VAL A 176 15.75 6.30 -15.30
N ILE A 177 15.93 6.40 -13.97
CA ILE A 177 17.21 6.10 -13.30
C ILE A 177 17.65 4.66 -13.59
N ALA A 178 16.73 3.70 -13.48
CA ALA A 178 17.01 2.30 -13.74
C ALA A 178 17.29 2.03 -15.24
N ALA A 179 16.41 2.49 -16.12
CA ALA A 179 16.46 2.19 -17.55
C ALA A 179 17.65 2.83 -18.27
N LEU A 180 18.05 4.05 -17.85
CA LEU A 180 19.18 4.77 -18.46
C LEU A 180 20.50 4.54 -17.72
N GLY A 181 20.53 3.72 -16.67
CA GLY A 181 21.74 3.46 -15.90
C GLY A 181 22.33 4.71 -15.24
N LEU A 182 21.49 5.62 -14.73
CA LEU A 182 21.97 6.91 -14.21
C LEU A 182 22.85 6.73 -12.96
N GLY A 183 24.07 7.26 -13.04
CA GLY A 183 25.05 7.18 -11.96
C GLY A 183 24.65 7.96 -10.69
N PRO A 184 25.32 7.70 -9.56
CA PRO A 184 24.97 8.26 -8.25
C PRO A 184 25.01 9.79 -8.21
N ALA A 185 25.93 10.44 -8.94
CA ALA A 185 25.99 11.90 -9.01
C ALA A 185 24.74 12.50 -9.68
N THR A 186 24.29 11.92 -10.81
CA THR A 186 23.06 12.32 -11.49
C THR A 186 21.84 12.14 -10.60
N VAL A 187 21.79 11.04 -9.85
CA VAL A 187 20.71 10.77 -8.88
C VAL A 187 20.67 11.82 -7.76
N GLN A 188 21.83 12.31 -7.30
CA GLN A 188 21.88 13.42 -6.33
C GLN A 188 21.32 14.72 -6.92
N PHE A 189 21.59 15.02 -8.19
CA PHE A 189 20.96 16.16 -8.88
C PHE A 189 19.44 16.00 -9.03
N VAL A 190 18.97 14.79 -9.33
CA VAL A 190 17.53 14.48 -9.34
C VAL A 190 16.92 14.72 -7.96
N ALA A 191 17.57 14.27 -6.89
CA ALA A 191 17.13 14.51 -5.52
C ALA A 191 17.09 16.01 -5.18
N ALA A 192 18.09 16.79 -5.61
CA ALA A 192 18.09 18.24 -5.46
C ALA A 192 16.91 18.89 -6.20
N GLY A 193 16.58 18.42 -7.41
CA GLY A 193 15.39 18.85 -8.16
C GLY A 193 14.08 18.53 -7.44
N VAL A 194 13.95 17.32 -6.85
CA VAL A 194 12.80 16.94 -6.02
C VAL A 194 12.67 17.83 -4.79
N LEU A 195 13.80 18.18 -4.16
CA LEU A 195 13.82 19.10 -3.03
C LEU A 195 13.40 20.52 -3.43
N ALA A 196 13.87 21.02 -4.58
CA ALA A 196 13.44 22.31 -5.12
C ALA A 196 11.93 22.32 -5.42
N ALA A 197 11.40 21.21 -5.97
CA ALA A 197 9.97 21.04 -6.21
C ALA A 197 9.14 20.96 -4.91
N ALA A 198 9.74 20.62 -3.76
CA ALA A 198 9.07 20.66 -2.47
C ALA A 198 8.70 22.09 -2.03
N LEU A 199 9.44 23.12 -2.51
CA LEU A 199 9.20 24.51 -2.16
C LEU A 199 7.78 24.99 -2.54
N PRO A 200 7.32 24.93 -3.80
CA PRO A 200 5.95 25.34 -4.13
C PRO A 200 4.89 24.46 -3.43
N LEU A 201 5.15 23.16 -3.27
CA LEU A 201 4.25 22.25 -2.53
C LEU A 201 4.09 22.69 -1.07
N ALA A 202 5.13 23.27 -0.48
CA ALA A 202 5.12 23.74 0.89
C ALA A 202 4.14 24.90 1.11
N PHE A 203 3.76 25.65 0.06
CA PHE A 203 2.90 26.82 0.12
C PHE A 203 1.50 26.62 -0.52
N GLY A 204 1.28 25.53 -1.24
CA GLY A 204 -0.02 25.24 -1.85
C GLY A 204 -1.09 24.85 -0.83
N GLY A 205 -2.34 25.29 -1.05
CA GLY A 205 -3.51 24.87 -0.26
C GLY A 205 -3.51 25.27 1.22
N GLU A 206 -4.56 24.87 1.92
CA GLU A 206 -4.73 25.14 3.35
C GLU A 206 -3.97 24.12 4.19
N PRO A 207 -3.54 24.46 5.41
CA PRO A 207 -2.89 23.48 6.28
C PRO A 207 -3.90 22.44 6.79
N VAL A 208 -3.56 21.15 6.74
CA VAL A 208 -4.42 20.04 7.21
C VAL A 208 -4.69 20.12 8.72
N SER A 209 -3.86 20.85 9.47
CA SER A 209 -4.12 21.16 10.88
C SER A 209 -5.41 21.96 11.10
N ARG A 210 -5.96 22.59 10.06
CA ARG A 210 -7.26 23.29 10.06
C ARG A 210 -8.41 22.45 9.50
N ALA A 211 -8.21 21.14 9.32
CA ALA A 211 -9.26 20.26 8.81
C ALA A 211 -10.53 20.36 9.69
N GLY A 212 -11.68 20.58 9.04
CA GLY A 212 -12.97 20.68 9.72
C GLY A 212 -13.47 19.36 10.30
N ARG A 213 -14.52 19.45 11.12
CA ARG A 213 -15.16 18.32 11.82
C ARG A 213 -15.47 17.13 10.91
N ALA A 214 -16.05 17.37 9.74
CA ALA A 214 -16.43 16.30 8.80
C ALA A 214 -15.22 15.48 8.32
N VAL A 215 -14.08 16.14 8.05
CA VAL A 215 -12.85 15.45 7.59
C VAL A 215 -12.26 14.59 8.71
N LEU A 216 -12.24 15.10 9.94
CA LEU A 216 -11.70 14.39 11.09
C LEU A 216 -12.55 13.17 11.46
N LEU A 217 -13.88 13.29 11.37
CA LEU A 217 -14.81 12.18 11.60
C LEU A 217 -14.67 11.11 10.52
N ALA A 218 -14.64 11.49 9.24
CA ALA A 218 -14.43 10.54 8.15
C ALA A 218 -13.08 9.79 8.29
N GLY A 219 -12.03 10.48 8.73
CA GLY A 219 -10.73 9.88 9.04
C GLY A 219 -10.81 8.88 10.20
N TRP A 220 -11.60 9.18 11.23
CA TRP A 220 -11.84 8.28 12.36
C TRP A 220 -12.61 7.03 11.92
N ASP A 221 -13.70 7.18 11.19
CA ASP A 221 -14.51 6.06 10.69
C ASP A 221 -13.66 5.11 9.84
N GLY A 222 -12.85 5.67 8.94
CA GLY A 222 -11.91 4.88 8.14
C GLY A 222 -10.82 4.19 8.98
N ARG A 223 -10.45 4.74 10.13
CA ARG A 223 -9.50 4.10 11.06
C ARG A 223 -10.16 2.99 11.87
N VAL A 224 -11.36 3.23 12.40
CA VAL A 224 -12.15 2.22 13.12
C VAL A 224 -12.40 1.03 12.20
N LEU A 225 -12.83 1.28 10.96
CA LEU A 225 -13.03 0.23 9.95
C LEU A 225 -11.76 -0.61 9.75
N ARG A 226 -10.58 0.02 9.61
CA ARG A 226 -9.31 -0.68 9.47
C ARG A 226 -8.91 -1.45 10.72
N SER A 227 -9.14 -0.88 11.91
CA SER A 227 -8.86 -1.56 13.17
C SER A 227 -9.74 -2.79 13.33
N VAL A 228 -11.05 -2.66 13.10
CA VAL A 228 -12.02 -3.75 13.12
C VAL A 228 -11.65 -4.81 12.08
N ALA A 229 -11.30 -4.40 10.86
CA ALA A 229 -10.84 -5.31 9.82
C ALA A 229 -9.65 -6.18 10.26
N VAL A 230 -8.65 -5.58 10.92
CA VAL A 230 -7.47 -6.29 11.42
C VAL A 230 -7.83 -7.17 12.61
N THR A 231 -8.58 -6.64 13.59
CA THR A 231 -8.96 -7.38 14.80
C THR A 231 -9.81 -8.62 14.48
N PHE A 232 -10.71 -8.52 13.51
CA PHE A 232 -11.57 -9.62 13.09
C PHE A 232 -11.02 -10.40 11.88
N LEU A 233 -9.78 -10.13 11.47
CA LEU A 233 -9.12 -10.78 10.33
C LEU A 233 -10.02 -10.82 9.08
N ASP A 234 -10.70 -9.69 8.83
CA ASP A 234 -11.59 -9.50 7.71
C ASP A 234 -11.00 -8.52 6.68
N PRO A 235 -10.07 -8.99 5.83
CA PRO A 235 -9.40 -8.14 4.83
C PRO A 235 -10.38 -7.52 3.84
N MET A 236 -11.59 -8.07 3.70
CA MET A 236 -12.62 -7.49 2.84
C MET A 236 -13.14 -6.15 3.37
N MET A 237 -12.95 -5.84 4.66
CA MET A 237 -13.29 -4.52 5.24
C MET A 237 -12.25 -3.47 4.86
N LEU A 238 -11.09 -3.89 4.34
CA LEU A 238 -10.05 -3.00 3.83
C LEU A 238 -10.26 -2.63 2.36
N LEU A 239 -11.23 -3.24 1.67
CA LEU A 239 -11.56 -2.87 0.30
C LEU A 239 -12.00 -1.40 0.26
N PRO A 240 -11.46 -0.62 -0.68
CA PRO A 240 -11.74 0.80 -0.69
C PRO A 240 -13.21 1.06 -1.07
N PRO A 241 -13.85 2.11 -0.50
CA PRO A 241 -15.21 2.48 -0.84
C PRO A 241 -15.29 3.01 -2.28
N SER A 242 -16.39 2.79 -2.99
CA SER A 242 -16.61 3.44 -4.30
C SER A 242 -16.90 4.93 -4.14
N ALA A 243 -16.36 5.78 -5.02
CA ALA A 243 -16.86 7.14 -5.22
C ALA A 243 -18.16 7.12 -6.04
N PRO A 244 -19.03 8.13 -5.90
CA PRO A 244 -20.24 8.25 -6.71
C PRO A 244 -19.88 8.35 -8.20
N THR A 245 -20.43 7.45 -9.02
CA THR A 245 -20.31 7.50 -10.48
C THR A 245 -21.56 8.15 -11.06
N GLY A 246 -21.60 9.49 -11.09
CA GLY A 246 -22.76 10.25 -11.57
C GLY A 246 -23.17 10.02 -13.04
N ARG A 247 -22.44 9.17 -13.77
CA ARG A 247 -22.62 8.89 -15.20
C ARG A 247 -23.40 7.60 -15.51
N LEU A 248 -23.65 6.74 -14.51
CA LEU A 248 -24.31 5.46 -14.71
C LEU A 248 -25.63 5.40 -13.95
N SER A 249 -26.74 5.32 -14.69
CA SER A 249 -28.06 5.11 -14.11
C SER A 249 -28.25 3.64 -13.74
N LEU A 250 -28.53 3.39 -12.46
CA LEU A 250 -28.88 2.05 -11.94
C LEU A 250 -30.40 1.81 -11.89
N ARG A 251 -31.21 2.59 -12.63
CA ARG A 251 -32.67 2.38 -12.71
C ARG A 251 -33.06 1.00 -13.27
N ARG A 252 -32.18 0.41 -14.10
CA ARG A 252 -32.27 -0.97 -14.59
C ARG A 252 -30.91 -1.64 -14.36
N PRO A 253 -30.65 -2.16 -13.15
CA PRO A 253 -29.35 -2.71 -12.81
C PRO A 253 -29.14 -4.03 -13.55
N THR A 254 -28.02 -4.15 -14.25
CA THR A 254 -27.54 -5.44 -14.78
C THR A 254 -26.22 -5.79 -14.11
N PRO A 255 -25.86 -7.08 -13.98
CA PRO A 255 -24.58 -7.51 -13.40
C PRO A 255 -23.38 -6.77 -13.99
N LEU A 256 -23.36 -6.60 -15.32
CA LEU A 256 -22.28 -5.92 -16.03
C LEU A 256 -22.24 -4.40 -15.76
N ARG A 257 -23.40 -3.73 -15.69
CA ARG A 257 -23.47 -2.29 -15.35
C ARG A 257 -22.99 -2.05 -13.92
N LEU A 258 -23.33 -2.95 -13.00
CA LEU A 258 -22.87 -2.90 -11.62
C LEU A 258 -21.35 -3.13 -11.52
N ALA A 259 -20.82 -4.09 -12.27
CA ALA A 259 -19.38 -4.35 -12.33
C ALA A 259 -18.60 -3.11 -12.84
N TRP A 260 -19.10 -2.47 -13.91
CA TRP A 260 -18.53 -1.22 -14.41
C TRP A 260 -18.65 -0.07 -13.42
N ALA A 261 -19.82 0.13 -12.80
CA ALA A 261 -20.01 1.17 -11.80
C ALA A 261 -19.07 0.97 -10.60
N GLY A 262 -18.93 -0.26 -10.12
CA GLY A 262 -18.04 -0.62 -9.02
C GLY A 262 -16.55 -0.36 -9.34
N THR A 263 -16.16 -0.61 -10.59
CA THR A 263 -14.80 -0.38 -11.10
C THR A 263 -14.53 1.10 -11.31
N LEU A 264 -15.42 1.83 -11.99
CA LEU A 264 -15.31 3.27 -12.25
C LEU A 264 -15.36 4.09 -10.97
N GLY A 265 -16.17 3.70 -9.99
CA GLY A 265 -16.19 4.32 -8.66
C GLY A 265 -14.84 4.20 -7.94
N ARG A 266 -13.96 3.32 -8.40
CA ARG A 266 -12.63 3.07 -7.86
C ARG A 266 -11.50 3.48 -8.82
N ALA A 267 -11.81 4.17 -9.92
CA ALA A 267 -10.84 4.64 -10.89
C ALA A 267 -9.73 5.53 -10.28
N ARG A 268 -9.99 6.18 -9.15
CA ARG A 268 -8.97 6.93 -8.37
C ARG A 268 -7.78 6.07 -7.89
N TYR A 269 -7.91 4.74 -7.93
CA TYR A 269 -6.82 3.80 -7.63
C TYR A 269 -6.00 3.41 -8.86
N ALA A 270 -6.36 3.84 -10.07
CA ALA A 270 -5.58 3.58 -11.29
C ALA A 270 -4.15 4.13 -11.18
N GLY A 271 -3.97 5.31 -10.58
CA GLY A 271 -2.62 5.85 -10.32
C GLY A 271 -1.81 4.98 -9.35
N ALA A 272 -2.45 4.31 -8.38
CA ALA A 272 -1.76 3.36 -7.51
C ALA A 272 -1.42 2.05 -8.25
N ALA A 273 -2.31 1.58 -9.11
CA ALA A 273 -2.04 0.43 -9.97
C ALA A 273 -0.86 0.69 -10.93
N LEU A 274 -0.77 1.90 -11.48
CA LEU A 274 0.37 2.34 -12.30
C LEU A 274 1.67 2.38 -11.48
N LEU A 275 1.65 2.95 -10.26
CA LEU A 275 2.81 2.93 -9.36
C LEU A 275 3.30 1.51 -9.09
N VAL A 276 2.38 0.57 -8.86
CA VAL A 276 2.73 -0.85 -8.66
C VAL A 276 3.31 -1.46 -9.92
N GLY A 277 2.77 -1.16 -11.10
CA GLY A 277 3.34 -1.62 -12.38
C GLY A 277 4.77 -1.13 -12.59
N LEU A 278 5.04 0.16 -12.33
CA LEU A 278 6.39 0.72 -12.38
C LEU A 278 7.33 0.03 -11.37
N ALA A 279 6.86 -0.21 -10.15
CA ALA A 279 7.62 -0.92 -9.13
C ALA A 279 7.97 -2.36 -9.53
N VAL A 280 7.05 -3.08 -10.17
CA VAL A 280 7.27 -4.45 -10.67
C VAL A 280 8.40 -4.50 -11.68
N VAL A 281 8.41 -3.59 -12.67
CA VAL A 281 9.46 -3.57 -13.70
C VAL A 281 10.81 -3.20 -13.12
N VAL A 282 10.87 -2.16 -12.29
CA VAL A 282 12.16 -1.74 -11.70
C VAL A 282 12.66 -2.78 -10.70
N ALA A 283 11.79 -3.47 -9.97
CA ALA A 283 12.18 -4.60 -9.12
C ALA A 283 12.76 -5.76 -9.94
N HIS A 284 12.22 -6.03 -11.13
CA HIS A 284 12.75 -7.07 -12.04
C HIS A 284 14.16 -6.74 -12.52
N ILE A 285 14.46 -5.46 -12.76
CA ILE A 285 15.80 -5.02 -13.14
C ILE A 285 16.74 -5.04 -11.91
N ALA A 286 16.27 -4.54 -10.77
CA ALA A 286 17.11 -4.38 -9.57
C ALA A 286 17.40 -5.69 -8.84
N VAL A 287 16.49 -6.66 -8.89
CA VAL A 287 16.56 -7.92 -8.13
C VAL A 287 16.33 -9.09 -9.08
N PRO A 288 17.33 -9.41 -9.94
CA PRO A 288 17.15 -10.30 -11.09
C PRO A 288 16.89 -11.76 -10.71
N THR A 289 17.19 -12.16 -9.47
CA THR A 289 16.94 -13.52 -8.98
C THR A 289 15.49 -13.78 -8.64
N VAL A 290 14.68 -12.74 -8.44
CA VAL A 290 13.25 -12.92 -8.13
C VAL A 290 12.51 -13.28 -9.42
N PRO A 291 11.85 -14.44 -9.49
CA PRO A 291 11.17 -14.86 -10.72
C PRO A 291 10.11 -13.84 -11.14
N GLY A 292 10.05 -13.51 -12.43
CA GLY A 292 9.09 -12.54 -12.97
C GLY A 292 7.64 -12.89 -12.64
N ALA A 293 7.29 -14.18 -12.58
CA ALA A 293 5.96 -14.64 -12.17
C ALA A 293 5.58 -14.20 -10.75
N VAL A 294 6.55 -14.14 -9.83
CA VAL A 294 6.38 -13.65 -8.46
C VAL A 294 6.09 -12.15 -8.46
N LEU A 295 6.90 -11.37 -9.17
CA LEU A 295 6.74 -9.92 -9.25
C LEU A 295 5.42 -9.53 -9.91
N ILE A 296 5.11 -10.11 -11.08
CA ILE A 296 3.84 -9.87 -11.78
C ILE A 296 2.66 -10.34 -10.93
N GLY A 297 2.74 -11.52 -10.32
CA GLY A 297 1.65 -12.06 -9.52
C GLY A 297 1.33 -11.21 -8.28
N ILE A 298 2.35 -10.85 -7.50
CA ILE A 298 2.15 -9.97 -6.32
C ILE A 298 1.67 -8.59 -6.78
N GLY A 299 2.31 -8.03 -7.82
CA GLY A 299 1.96 -6.72 -8.37
C GLY A 299 0.53 -6.66 -8.89
N ALA A 300 0.12 -7.63 -9.71
CA ALA A 300 -1.23 -7.72 -10.26
C ALA A 300 -2.26 -7.92 -9.14
N TYR A 301 -1.99 -8.79 -8.16
CA TYR A 301 -2.90 -8.97 -7.03
C TYR A 301 -3.12 -7.65 -6.27
N VAL A 302 -2.05 -6.94 -5.92
CA VAL A 302 -2.13 -5.65 -5.20
C VAL A 302 -2.78 -4.56 -6.03
N ALA A 303 -2.44 -4.46 -7.32
CA ALA A 303 -2.95 -3.44 -8.23
C ALA A 303 -4.45 -3.62 -8.55
N LEU A 304 -4.90 -4.87 -8.69
CA LEU A 304 -6.25 -5.20 -9.15
C LEU A 304 -7.26 -5.37 -8.00
N THR A 305 -6.82 -5.73 -6.79
CA THR A 305 -7.69 -5.94 -5.61
C THR A 305 -8.70 -4.80 -5.37
N PRO A 306 -8.33 -3.51 -5.45
CA PRO A 306 -9.30 -2.42 -5.32
C PRO A 306 -10.51 -2.58 -6.25
N PHE A 307 -10.30 -2.97 -7.50
CA PHE A 307 -11.36 -3.06 -8.52
C PHE A 307 -12.30 -4.26 -8.30
N GLY A 308 -11.88 -5.28 -7.55
CA GLY A 308 -12.75 -6.35 -7.06
C GLY A 308 -13.75 -5.93 -5.97
N GLY A 309 -13.61 -4.72 -5.43
CA GLY A 309 -14.40 -4.21 -4.30
C GLY A 309 -15.92 -4.19 -4.51
N GLY A 310 -16.38 -3.98 -5.74
CA GLY A 310 -17.82 -3.98 -6.05
C GLY A 310 -18.47 -5.35 -5.79
N LEU A 311 -17.80 -6.43 -6.20
CA LEU A 311 -18.28 -7.79 -5.93
C LEU A 311 -18.21 -8.12 -4.43
N GLY A 312 -17.14 -7.69 -3.75
CA GLY A 312 -16.98 -7.89 -2.30
C GLY A 312 -18.10 -7.24 -1.48
N GLU A 313 -18.54 -6.04 -1.85
CA GLU A 313 -19.68 -5.36 -1.19
C GLU A 313 -21.00 -6.13 -1.36
N LEU A 314 -21.24 -6.70 -2.55
CA LEU A 314 -22.40 -7.55 -2.81
C LEU A 314 -22.30 -8.86 -2.05
N TRP A 315 -21.12 -9.48 -1.99
CA TRP A 315 -20.95 -10.78 -1.34
C TRP A 315 -21.13 -10.74 0.18
N ARG A 316 -20.86 -9.58 0.78
CA ARG A 316 -21.06 -9.30 2.21
C ARG A 316 -22.52 -9.10 2.60
N ASN A 317 -23.38 -8.72 1.66
CA ASN A 317 -24.78 -8.45 1.96
C ASN A 317 -25.70 -9.32 1.09
N PRO A 318 -26.12 -10.49 1.61
CA PRO A 318 -27.04 -11.38 0.90
C PRO A 318 -28.36 -10.69 0.52
N GLY A 319 -28.84 -9.75 1.35
CA GLY A 319 -30.04 -8.96 1.05
C GLY A 319 -29.89 -8.14 -0.23
N ARG A 320 -28.74 -7.49 -0.43
CA ARG A 320 -28.44 -6.74 -1.68
C ARG A 320 -28.40 -7.65 -2.90
N ARG A 321 -27.80 -8.84 -2.79
CA ARG A 321 -27.78 -9.80 -3.92
C ARG A 321 -29.19 -10.29 -4.27
N ARG A 322 -30.00 -10.63 -3.26
CA ARG A 322 -31.40 -11.03 -3.47
C ARG A 322 -32.22 -9.94 -4.13
N TRP A 323 -32.02 -8.68 -3.75
CA TRP A 323 -32.71 -7.54 -4.34
C TRP A 323 -32.38 -7.33 -5.83
N LEU A 324 -31.17 -7.70 -6.27
CA LEU A 324 -30.76 -7.63 -7.68
C LEU A 324 -31.40 -8.70 -8.56
N GLY A 325 -31.97 -9.77 -7.98
CA GLY A 325 -32.67 -10.84 -8.71
C GLY A 325 -31.81 -11.63 -9.72
N SER A 326 -30.49 -11.43 -9.74
CA SER A 326 -29.56 -12.09 -10.66
C SER A 326 -28.96 -13.35 -10.02
N ALA A 327 -28.61 -14.36 -10.82
CA ALA A 327 -27.91 -15.52 -10.31
C ALA A 327 -26.51 -15.14 -9.80
N ASP A 328 -26.08 -15.79 -8.71
CA ASP A 328 -24.75 -15.54 -8.10
C ASP A 328 -23.61 -15.77 -9.12
N ARG A 329 -23.76 -16.75 -10.02
CA ARG A 329 -22.80 -17.02 -11.10
C ARG A 329 -22.68 -15.85 -12.07
N ASP A 330 -23.80 -15.24 -12.47
CA ASP A 330 -23.80 -14.13 -13.42
C ASP A 330 -23.11 -12.90 -12.83
N LEU A 331 -23.30 -12.65 -11.53
CA LEU A 331 -22.62 -11.57 -10.81
C LEU A 331 -21.11 -11.79 -10.79
N VAL A 332 -20.67 -13.01 -10.46
CA VAL A 332 -19.24 -13.36 -10.43
C VAL A 332 -18.62 -13.29 -11.82
N LEU A 333 -19.28 -13.82 -12.84
CA LEU A 333 -18.79 -13.78 -14.23
C LEU A 333 -18.71 -12.34 -14.74
N ALA A 334 -19.74 -11.52 -14.55
CA ALA A 334 -19.74 -10.14 -15.02
C ALA A 334 -18.65 -9.29 -14.35
N HIS A 335 -18.47 -9.43 -13.03
CA HIS A 335 -17.38 -8.74 -12.33
C HIS A 335 -16.01 -9.31 -12.68
N GLY A 336 -15.91 -10.62 -12.89
CA GLY A 336 -14.71 -11.29 -13.36
C GLY A 336 -14.27 -10.83 -14.74
N LEU A 337 -15.21 -10.66 -15.69
CA LEU A 337 -14.95 -10.14 -17.02
C LEU A 337 -14.42 -8.71 -16.97
N VAL A 338 -15.06 -7.82 -16.19
CA VAL A 338 -14.58 -6.43 -16.04
C VAL A 338 -13.21 -6.39 -15.36
N LEU A 339 -13.00 -7.18 -14.31
CA LEU A 339 -11.72 -7.26 -13.61
C LEU A 339 -10.61 -7.83 -14.51
N ALA A 340 -10.91 -8.83 -15.34
CA ALA A 340 -10.01 -9.35 -16.36
C ALA A 340 -9.64 -8.27 -17.39
N GLY A 341 -10.61 -7.47 -17.85
CA GLY A 341 -10.36 -6.32 -18.72
C GLY A 341 -9.42 -5.28 -18.08
N VAL A 342 -9.60 -4.98 -16.79
CA VAL A 342 -8.67 -4.11 -16.04
C VAL A 342 -7.29 -4.75 -15.92
N GLY A 343 -7.23 -6.08 -15.69
CA GLY A 343 -6.00 -6.86 -15.67
C GLY A 343 -5.23 -6.81 -17.00
N LEU A 344 -5.94 -6.94 -18.12
CA LEU A 344 -5.35 -6.81 -19.46
C LEU A 344 -4.83 -5.39 -19.72
N LEU A 345 -5.58 -4.37 -19.33
CA LEU A 345 -5.11 -2.98 -19.44
C LEU A 345 -3.86 -2.74 -18.60
N TRP A 346 -3.82 -3.27 -17.37
CA TRP A 346 -2.65 -3.18 -16.51
C TRP A 346 -1.46 -3.95 -17.09
N ALA A 347 -1.68 -5.14 -17.65
CA ALA A 347 -0.65 -5.92 -18.34
C ALA A 347 -0.11 -5.18 -19.58
N ALA A 348 -0.98 -4.55 -20.37
CA ALA A 348 -0.56 -3.73 -21.52
C ALA A 348 0.33 -2.55 -21.10
N VAL A 349 -0.04 -1.87 -20.00
CA VAL A 349 0.80 -0.83 -19.39
C VAL A 349 2.14 -1.43 -18.94
N LEU A 350 2.12 -2.60 -18.29
CA LEU A 350 3.34 -3.27 -17.85
C LEU A 350 4.24 -3.60 -19.04
N VAL A 351 3.69 -4.08 -20.17
CA VAL A 351 4.44 -4.32 -21.42
C VAL A 351 5.13 -3.04 -21.89
N VAL A 352 4.41 -1.92 -21.96
CA VAL A 352 4.98 -0.62 -22.36
C VAL A 352 6.12 -0.21 -21.42
N VAL A 353 5.93 -0.37 -20.12
CA VAL A 353 6.95 -0.03 -19.11
C VAL A 353 8.17 -0.96 -19.20
N THR A 354 7.97 -2.27 -19.44
CA THR A 354 9.08 -3.21 -19.62
C THR A 354 9.91 -2.88 -20.85
N LEU A 355 9.26 -2.54 -21.96
CA LEU A 355 9.93 -2.10 -23.18
C LEU A 355 10.72 -0.80 -22.95
N ALA A 356 10.12 0.18 -22.25
CA ALA A 356 10.81 1.41 -21.87
C ALA A 356 12.00 1.16 -20.91
N GLY A 357 11.90 0.12 -20.08
CA GLY A 357 12.97 -0.33 -19.19
C GLY A 357 14.05 -1.17 -19.88
N GLY A 358 13.93 -1.46 -21.18
CA GLY A 358 14.88 -2.30 -21.91
C GLY A 358 14.91 -3.75 -21.45
N THR A 359 13.83 -4.25 -20.85
CA THR A 359 13.76 -5.61 -20.26
C THR A 359 12.51 -6.35 -20.74
N SER A 360 12.47 -7.66 -20.49
CA SER A 360 11.31 -8.50 -20.76
C SER A 360 11.09 -9.54 -19.68
N PHE A 361 9.84 -9.93 -19.50
CA PHE A 361 9.46 -11.07 -18.68
C PHE A 361 9.27 -12.31 -19.56
N ALA A 362 9.54 -13.48 -18.99
CA ALA A 362 9.20 -14.76 -19.63
C ALA A 362 7.71 -14.81 -20.00
N ALA A 363 7.39 -15.46 -21.13
CA ALA A 363 6.02 -15.57 -21.62
C ALA A 363 5.05 -16.19 -20.58
N THR A 364 5.53 -17.18 -19.82
CA THR A 364 4.79 -17.87 -18.76
C THR A 364 4.47 -16.97 -17.57
N ALA A 365 5.30 -15.96 -17.27
CA ALA A 365 5.08 -15.04 -16.15
C ALA A 365 3.80 -14.21 -16.33
N TRP A 366 3.38 -13.96 -17.58
CA TRP A 366 2.14 -13.23 -17.87
C TRP A 366 0.87 -13.99 -17.44
N LEU A 367 0.94 -15.31 -17.28
CA LEU A 367 -0.15 -16.11 -16.72
C LEU A 367 -0.44 -15.78 -15.24
N ALA A 368 0.47 -15.07 -14.57
CA ALA A 368 0.25 -14.58 -13.22
C ALA A 368 -0.87 -13.50 -13.15
N VAL A 369 -1.16 -12.80 -14.26
CA VAL A 369 -2.26 -11.81 -14.32
C VAL A 369 -3.64 -12.49 -14.25
N PRO A 370 -4.02 -13.43 -15.14
CA PRO A 370 -5.29 -14.13 -15.01
C PRO A 370 -5.37 -14.95 -13.72
N LEU A 371 -4.27 -15.54 -13.25
CA LEU A 371 -4.20 -16.15 -11.92
C LEU A 371 -4.61 -15.16 -10.82
N SER A 372 -4.06 -13.95 -10.84
CA SER A 372 -4.40 -12.89 -9.87
C SER A 372 -5.87 -12.49 -9.93
N VAL A 373 -6.45 -12.41 -11.13
CA VAL A 373 -7.89 -12.14 -11.29
C VAL A 373 -8.73 -13.24 -10.63
N LEU A 374 -8.43 -14.50 -10.88
CA LEU A 374 -9.13 -15.64 -10.26
C LEU A 374 -8.95 -15.66 -8.74
N SER A 375 -7.73 -15.43 -8.26
CA SER A 375 -7.42 -15.30 -6.84
C SER A 375 -8.24 -14.20 -6.18
N ILE A 376 -8.29 -13.00 -6.78
CA ILE A 376 -9.09 -11.88 -6.27
C ILE A 376 -10.58 -12.23 -6.26
N LEU A 377 -11.12 -12.83 -7.33
CA LEU A 377 -12.52 -13.27 -7.35
C LEU A 377 -12.83 -14.23 -6.21
N ARG A 378 -11.92 -15.19 -5.94
CA ARG A 378 -12.06 -16.14 -4.84
C ARG A 378 -11.92 -15.47 -3.47
N THR A 379 -11.09 -14.44 -3.34
CA THR A 379 -10.96 -13.61 -2.13
C THR A 379 -12.24 -12.81 -1.87
N VAL A 380 -12.79 -12.11 -2.88
CA VAL A 380 -13.95 -11.22 -2.69
C VAL A 380 -15.28 -11.95 -2.61
N THR A 381 -15.35 -13.21 -3.07
CA THR A 381 -16.53 -14.09 -2.95
C THR A 381 -16.47 -15.03 -1.74
N ARG A 382 -15.60 -14.72 -0.78
CA ARG A 382 -15.54 -15.41 0.52
C ARG A 382 -16.86 -15.23 1.29
N THR A 383 -17.31 -16.31 1.95
CA THR A 383 -18.44 -16.29 2.89
C THR A 383 -18.11 -15.43 4.13
N ALA A 384 -19.14 -14.97 4.85
CA ALA A 384 -18.92 -14.27 6.12
C ALA A 384 -18.06 -15.11 7.07
N VAL A 385 -17.25 -14.44 7.88
CA VAL A 385 -16.36 -15.11 8.83
C VAL A 385 -17.20 -15.89 9.82
N ASP A 386 -16.92 -17.19 9.92
CA ASP A 386 -17.59 -18.08 10.85
C ASP A 386 -16.67 -18.40 12.03
N TYR A 387 -17.07 -17.95 13.22
CA TYR A 387 -16.36 -18.16 14.48
C TYR A 387 -16.85 -19.38 15.24
N ALA A 388 -17.93 -20.04 14.78
CA ALA A 388 -18.43 -21.26 15.40
C ALA A 388 -17.60 -22.46 14.93
N ASN A 389 -16.51 -22.80 15.64
CA ASN A 389 -15.77 -24.02 15.35
C ASN A 389 -15.03 -24.58 16.58
N PRO A 390 -15.15 -25.89 16.89
CA PRO A 390 -14.40 -26.53 17.97
C PRO A 390 -12.92 -26.81 17.66
N ALA A 391 -12.48 -26.77 16.39
CA ALA A 391 -11.10 -27.13 16.01
C ALA A 391 -10.17 -25.91 15.90
N PHE A 392 -9.00 -26.00 16.55
CA PHE A 392 -7.93 -25.00 16.51
C PHE A 392 -6.73 -25.52 15.71
N VAL A 393 -6.04 -24.60 15.03
CA VAL A 393 -4.76 -24.83 14.36
C VAL A 393 -3.74 -23.95 15.06
N ASP A 394 -2.64 -24.53 15.49
CA ASP A 394 -1.52 -23.76 16.03
C ASP A 394 -0.88 -22.94 14.91
N THR A 395 -0.90 -21.62 15.08
CA THR A 395 -0.16 -20.69 14.22
C THR A 395 0.98 -20.07 15.03
N PRO A 396 2.00 -19.49 14.37
CA PRO A 396 3.03 -18.71 15.08
C PRO A 396 2.48 -17.54 15.92
N MET A 397 1.21 -17.16 15.70
CA MET A 397 0.49 -16.12 16.42
C MET A 397 -0.43 -16.67 17.52
N GLY A 398 -0.39 -17.98 17.78
CA GLY A 398 -1.25 -18.71 18.71
C GLY A 398 -2.29 -19.61 18.02
N PRO A 399 -3.06 -20.39 18.79
CA PRO A 399 -4.12 -21.24 18.26
C PRO A 399 -5.23 -20.41 17.62
N MET A 400 -5.58 -20.72 16.37
CA MET A 400 -6.59 -20.03 15.57
C MET A 400 -7.64 -21.04 15.08
N PRO A 401 -8.94 -20.72 15.05
CA PRO A 401 -9.95 -21.65 14.54
C PRO A 401 -9.63 -22.08 13.10
N ALA A 402 -9.68 -23.39 12.83
CA ALA A 402 -9.25 -23.95 11.54
C ALA A 402 -10.02 -23.36 10.34
N ASN A 403 -11.33 -23.12 10.51
CA ASN A 403 -12.14 -22.48 9.48
C ASN A 403 -11.75 -21.01 9.25
N LEU A 404 -11.34 -20.30 10.30
CA LEU A 404 -10.88 -18.92 10.19
C LEU A 404 -9.59 -18.85 9.36
N ALA A 405 -8.64 -19.77 9.60
CA ALA A 405 -7.42 -19.86 8.81
C ALA A 405 -7.74 -20.16 7.32
N ARG A 406 -8.58 -21.17 7.06
CA ARG A 406 -9.01 -21.52 5.70
C ARG A 406 -9.72 -20.36 4.99
N GLN A 407 -10.56 -19.62 5.71
CA GLN A 407 -11.27 -18.45 5.18
C GLN A 407 -10.34 -17.26 4.96
N LEU A 408 -9.31 -17.08 5.79
CA LEU A 408 -8.34 -15.99 5.64
C LEU A 408 -7.47 -16.16 4.40
N PHE A 409 -7.04 -17.39 4.12
CA PHE A 409 -6.18 -17.70 2.97
C PHE A 409 -6.95 -17.95 1.67
N ARG A 410 -8.28 -18.02 1.69
CA ARG A 410 -9.08 -18.25 0.47
C ARG A 410 -8.79 -17.18 -0.60
N GLY A 411 -8.32 -17.62 -1.75
CA GLY A 411 -7.88 -16.77 -2.87
C GLY A 411 -6.37 -16.52 -2.86
N LEU A 412 -5.81 -16.15 -1.69
CA LEU A 412 -4.36 -16.02 -1.51
C LEU A 412 -3.63 -17.37 -1.63
N ASP A 413 -4.27 -18.46 -1.22
CA ASP A 413 -3.81 -19.83 -1.41
C ASP A 413 -3.56 -20.13 -2.90
N LEU A 414 -4.54 -19.83 -3.76
CA LEU A 414 -4.43 -19.98 -5.20
C LEU A 414 -3.31 -19.10 -5.76
N GLN A 415 -3.20 -17.87 -5.27
CA GLN A 415 -2.15 -16.95 -5.70
C GLN A 415 -0.76 -17.48 -5.39
N LEU A 416 -0.53 -17.90 -4.15
CA LEU A 416 0.78 -18.38 -3.69
C LEU A 416 1.18 -19.66 -4.41
N VAL A 417 0.30 -20.66 -4.45
CA VAL A 417 0.57 -21.93 -5.13
C VAL A 417 0.78 -21.71 -6.63
N GLY A 418 -0.08 -20.92 -7.28
CA GLY A 418 0.02 -20.65 -8.70
C GLY A 418 1.30 -19.88 -9.06
N ILE A 419 1.71 -18.89 -8.25
CA ILE A 419 2.98 -18.18 -8.44
C ILE A 419 4.15 -19.15 -8.30
N VAL A 420 4.16 -20.04 -7.30
CA VAL A 420 5.25 -21.01 -7.10
C VAL A 420 5.35 -21.95 -8.30
N VAL A 421 4.22 -22.45 -8.81
CA VAL A 421 4.18 -23.32 -10.00
C VAL A 421 4.68 -22.57 -11.23
N LEU A 422 4.22 -21.33 -11.46
CA LEU A 422 4.67 -20.52 -12.59
C LEU A 422 6.15 -20.14 -12.49
N ALA A 423 6.65 -19.90 -11.28
CA ALA A 423 8.05 -19.58 -11.03
C ALA A 423 8.97 -20.80 -11.22
N ALA A 424 8.49 -22.01 -10.93
CA ALA A 424 9.24 -23.25 -11.16
C ALA A 424 9.23 -23.72 -12.62
N ALA A 425 8.34 -23.16 -13.45
CA ALA A 425 8.23 -23.48 -14.87
C ALA A 425 9.11 -22.58 -15.77
N VAL A 426 9.88 -21.67 -15.16
CA VAL A 426 10.87 -20.77 -15.79
C VAL A 426 12.24 -21.19 -15.30
#